data_AF-A0A2N5K0D2-F1
#
_entry.id   AF-A0A2N5K0D2-F1
#
_cell.length_a   1.000
_cell.length_b   1.000
_cell.length_c   1.000
_cell.angle_alpha   90.00
_cell.angle_beta   90.00
_cell.angle_gamma   90.00
#
_symmetry.space_group_name_H-M   'P 1'
#
loop_
_entity.id
_entity.type
_entity.pdbx_description
1 polymer ?
#
loop_
_entity_poly.entity_id
_entity_poly.type
_entity_poly.pdbx_seq_one_letter_code
_entity_poly.pdbx_strand_id
1 'polypeptide(L)'
;MDEVTNEDCSSPLVHFANDARGMLELCRVSNGAKCDMTFDIFGAQAALKWTMDRINELQWRNHANPAEDGYTMMLSGLAHPDHRRFNPGWGLNLGGL
;
A
#
# COMPACT_ATOMS: atom_id res chain seq x y z
N MET A 1 -28.67 -15.02 -20.52
CA MET A 1 -27.66 -14.57 -19.53
C MET A 1 -26.44 -15.38 -19.88
N ASP A 2 -25.40 -14.72 -20.36
CA ASP A 2 -24.23 -15.42 -20.89
C ASP A 2 -23.41 -16.00 -19.74
N GLU A 3 -22.66 -17.06 -20.03
CA GLU A 3 -21.82 -17.73 -19.05
C GLU A 3 -20.62 -16.85 -18.68
N VAL A 4 -20.35 -16.71 -17.37
CA VAL A 4 -19.20 -15.96 -16.87
C VAL A 4 -17.95 -16.81 -17.03
N THR A 5 -16.95 -16.28 -17.73
CA THR A 5 -15.71 -16.99 -18.08
C THR A 5 -14.49 -16.52 -17.29
N ASN A 6 -14.64 -15.52 -16.42
CA ASN A 6 -13.57 -14.96 -15.61
C ASN A 6 -13.90 -14.94 -14.12
N GLU A 7 -12.87 -14.88 -13.30
CA GLU A 7 -12.99 -14.84 -11.86
C GLU A 7 -13.37 -13.44 -11.37
N ASP A 8 -14.27 -13.37 -10.39
CA ASP A 8 -14.57 -12.13 -9.68
C ASP A 8 -13.51 -11.82 -8.63
N CYS A 9 -12.98 -12.86 -7.97
CA CYS A 9 -11.96 -12.76 -6.92
C CYS A 9 -10.96 -13.92 -7.00
N SER A 10 -9.71 -13.64 -6.66
CA SER A 10 -8.61 -14.61 -6.64
C SER A 10 -7.61 -14.26 -5.54
N SER A 11 -7.09 -15.29 -4.86
CA SER A 11 -6.15 -15.14 -3.75
C SER A 11 -4.94 -16.08 -3.89
N PRO A 12 -4.06 -15.85 -4.89
CA PRO A 12 -2.93 -16.73 -5.11
C PRO A 12 -1.84 -16.56 -4.05
N LEU A 13 -1.20 -17.68 -3.70
CA LEU A 13 0.08 -17.69 -3.00
C LEU A 13 1.20 -17.64 -4.05
N VAL A 14 2.21 -16.80 -3.81
CA VAL A 14 3.25 -16.50 -4.81
C VAL A 14 4.66 -16.71 -4.27
N HIS A 15 5.55 -17.13 -5.17
CA HIS A 15 7.00 -17.20 -4.96
C HIS A 15 7.66 -16.16 -5.87
N PHE A 16 8.37 -15.21 -5.27
CA PHE A 16 9.10 -14.20 -6.03
C PHE A 16 10.47 -14.73 -6.47
N ALA A 17 11.06 -14.12 -7.50
CA ALA A 17 12.37 -14.52 -8.05
C ALA A 17 13.53 -14.35 -7.05
N ASN A 18 13.34 -13.55 -6.00
CA ASN A 18 14.29 -13.33 -4.89
C ASN A 18 13.99 -14.22 -3.67
N ASP A 19 13.27 -15.33 -3.86
CA ASP A 19 12.84 -16.29 -2.84
C ASP A 19 11.82 -15.79 -1.80
N ALA A 20 11.42 -14.51 -1.85
CA ALA A 20 10.33 -14.03 -1.01
C ALA A 20 9.03 -14.80 -1.28
N ARG A 21 8.19 -14.89 -0.25
CA ARG A 21 6.86 -15.50 -0.31
C ARG A 21 5.81 -14.42 -0.12
N GLY A 22 4.67 -14.56 -0.78
CA GLY A 22 3.59 -13.60 -0.67
C GLY A 22 2.22 -14.21 -0.86
N MET A 23 1.22 -13.41 -0.50
CA MET A 23 -0.18 -13.63 -0.81
C MET A 23 -0.67 -12.38 -1.55
N LEU A 24 -1.34 -12.58 -2.68
CA LEU A 24 -2.04 -11.51 -3.38
C LEU A 24 -3.53 -11.75 -3.22
N GLU A 25 -4.30 -10.68 -3.18
CA GLU A 25 -5.76 -10.73 -3.22
C GLU A 25 -6.24 -9.72 -4.26
N LEU A 26 -7.14 -10.18 -5.12
CA LEU A 26 -7.79 -9.36 -6.14
C LEU A 26 -9.26 -9.69 -6.09
N CYS A 27 -10.14 -8.69 -6.01
CA CYS A 27 -11.57 -8.92 -5.96
C CYS A 27 -12.33 -7.70 -6.46
N ARG A 28 -13.09 -7.86 -7.55
CA ARG A 28 -13.84 -6.75 -8.17
C ARG A 28 -15.22 -6.54 -7.54
N VAL A 29 -15.68 -7.50 -6.76
CA VAL A 29 -16.98 -7.49 -6.08
C VAL A 29 -16.86 -7.19 -4.58
N SER A 30 -15.69 -6.72 -4.12
CA SER A 30 -15.48 -6.21 -2.77
C SER A 30 -16.27 -4.93 -2.53
N ASN A 31 -17.53 -5.07 -2.12
CA ASN A 31 -18.42 -3.95 -1.88
C ASN A 31 -17.87 -3.03 -0.78
N GLY A 32 -17.74 -1.75 -1.10
CA GLY A 32 -17.19 -0.71 -0.20
C GLY A 32 -15.71 -0.40 -0.44
N ALA A 33 -14.94 -1.33 -1.00
CA ALA A 33 -13.54 -1.14 -1.36
C ALA A 33 -13.42 -0.39 -2.70
N LYS A 34 -13.46 0.94 -2.67
CA LYS A 34 -13.47 1.78 -3.90
C LYS A 34 -12.08 1.96 -4.53
N CYS A 35 -11.06 2.02 -3.70
CA CYS A 35 -9.67 2.27 -4.09
C CYS A 35 -8.70 1.44 -3.21
N ASP A 36 -9.07 0.20 -2.88
CA ASP A 36 -8.27 -0.66 -2.01
C ASP A 36 -7.16 -1.36 -2.81
N MET A 37 -6.08 -0.62 -3.01
CA MET A 37 -4.82 -1.17 -3.47
C MET A 37 -3.82 -1.02 -2.34
N THR A 38 -3.63 -2.12 -1.61
CA THR A 38 -2.85 -2.14 -0.37
C THR A 38 -1.63 -3.05 -0.53
N PHE A 39 -0.50 -2.61 0.02
CA PHE A 39 0.74 -3.38 0.08
C PHE A 39 1.23 -3.47 1.51
N ASP A 40 1.45 -4.70 1.97
CA ASP A 40 2.11 -5.03 3.23
C ASP A 40 3.40 -5.79 2.92
N ILE A 41 4.56 -5.22 3.27
CA ILE A 41 5.88 -5.80 3.00
C ILE A 41 6.61 -6.00 4.32
N PHE A 42 7.07 -7.23 4.56
CA PHE A 42 7.81 -7.61 5.75
C PHE A 42 9.21 -8.06 5.35
N GLY A 43 10.20 -7.21 5.59
CA GLY A 43 11.61 -7.49 5.33
C GLY A 43 12.37 -7.86 6.59
N ALA A 44 13.64 -8.24 6.42
CA ALA A 44 14.51 -8.59 7.55
C ALA A 44 14.81 -7.40 8.48
N GLN A 45 14.89 -6.18 7.93
CA GLN A 45 15.32 -4.98 8.67
C GLN A 45 14.20 -3.95 8.88
N ALA A 46 13.08 -4.11 8.19
CA ALA A 46 11.97 -3.17 8.26
C ALA A 46 10.67 -3.83 7.78
N ALA A 47 9.55 -3.20 8.11
CA ALA A 47 8.25 -3.48 7.49
C ALA A 47 7.62 -2.20 6.95
N LEU A 48 6.83 -2.32 5.90
CA LEU A 48 6.12 -1.23 5.24
C LEU A 48 4.66 -1.60 5.05
N LYS A 49 3.76 -0.64 5.27
CA LYS A 49 2.35 -0.74 4.86
C LYS A 49 1.93 0.54 4.16
N TRP A 50 1.19 0.38 3.07
CA TRP A 50 0.67 1.49 2.31
C TRP A 50 -0.64 1.10 1.63
N THR A 51 -1.53 2.06 1.44
CA THR A 51 -2.76 1.86 0.69
C THR A 51 -3.15 3.10 -0.09
N MET A 52 -3.76 2.88 -1.25
CA MET A 52 -4.10 3.94 -2.20
C MET A 52 -5.20 4.89 -1.69
N ASP A 53 -6.05 4.48 -0.74
CA ASP A 53 -7.07 5.35 -0.15
C ASP A 53 -6.46 6.51 0.68
N ARG A 54 -5.28 6.29 1.26
CA ARG A 54 -4.43 7.24 1.98
C ARG A 54 -3.09 7.34 1.28
N ILE A 55 -3.14 7.71 0.00
CA ILE A 55 -2.01 7.69 -0.93
C ILE A 55 -0.76 8.43 -0.40
N ASN A 56 -0.95 9.43 0.46
CA ASN A 56 0.12 10.26 1.01
C ASN A 56 0.69 9.76 2.34
N GLU A 57 0.21 8.64 2.88
CA GLU A 57 0.62 8.07 4.17
C GLU A 57 1.33 6.73 3.98
N LEU A 58 2.57 6.63 4.43
CA LEU A 58 3.35 5.40 4.43
C LEU A 58 3.64 4.98 5.87
N GLN A 59 3.23 3.78 6.26
CA GLN A 59 3.59 3.22 7.56
C GLN A 59 4.92 2.47 7.44
N TRP A 60 5.90 2.84 8.27
CA TRP A 60 7.22 2.21 8.29
C TRP A 60 7.59 1.76 9.70
N ARG A 61 8.07 0.53 9.82
CA ARG A 61 8.64 -0.02 11.05
C ARG A 61 10.13 -0.24 10.89
N ASN A 62 10.91 0.29 11.82
CA ASN A 62 12.35 0.11 11.90
C ASN A 62 12.71 -1.05 12.85
N HIS A 63 13.35 -2.12 12.37
CA HIS A 63 13.73 -3.23 13.26
C HIS A 63 14.99 -2.94 14.08
N ALA A 64 15.79 -1.94 13.69
CA ALA A 64 17.06 -1.64 14.35
C ALA A 64 16.89 -0.82 15.64
N ASN A 65 15.76 -0.15 15.83
CA ASN A 65 15.49 0.68 16.99
C ASN A 65 14.34 0.09 17.84
N PRO A 66 14.63 -0.65 18.93
CA PRO A 66 13.60 -1.22 19.81
C PRO A 66 12.70 -0.17 20.47
N ALA A 67 13.12 1.09 20.57
CA ALA A 67 12.29 2.17 21.10
C ALA A 67 11.20 2.62 20.10
N GLU A 68 11.34 2.28 18.82
CA GLU A 68 10.37 2.50 17.73
C GLU A 68 9.56 1.23 17.44
N ASP A 69 9.21 0.45 18.48
CA ASP A 69 8.42 -0.77 18.29
C ASP A 69 6.99 -0.43 17.87
N GLY A 70 6.75 -0.51 16.55
CA GLY A 70 5.48 -0.16 15.92
C GLY A 70 5.70 0.53 14.57
N TYR A 71 4.60 0.87 13.91
CA TYR A 71 4.67 1.64 12.67
C TYR A 71 4.74 3.13 12.98
N THR A 72 5.72 3.80 12.37
CA THR A 72 5.77 5.25 12.25
C THR A 72 5.09 5.66 10.95
N MET A 73 4.15 6.59 11.03
CA MET A 73 3.52 7.17 9.85
C MET A 73 4.42 8.25 9.25
N MET A 74 4.82 8.05 8.01
CA MET A 74 5.54 9.02 7.20
C MET A 74 4.56 9.65 6.22
N LEU A 75 4.46 10.98 6.27
CA LEU A 75 3.68 11.74 5.31
C LEU A 75 4.55 12.09 4.11
N SER A 76 4.04 11.84 2.90
CA SER A 76 4.60 12.43 1.69
C SER A 76 4.42 13.96 1.73
N GLY A 77 5.29 14.68 1.03
CA GLY A 77 5.37 16.13 1.16
C GLY A 77 6.52 16.76 0.39
N LEU A 78 6.67 18.08 0.55
CA LEU A 78 7.50 18.92 -0.30
C LEU A 78 9.00 18.63 -0.27
N ALA A 79 9.49 17.88 0.73
CA ALA A 79 10.87 17.43 0.77
C ALA A 79 11.13 16.18 -0.11
N HIS A 80 10.07 15.48 -0.52
CA HIS A 80 10.18 14.29 -1.37
C HIS A 80 10.22 14.68 -2.85
N PRO A 81 11.04 14.00 -3.68
CA PRO A 81 11.10 14.23 -5.12
C PRO A 81 9.72 14.14 -5.77
N ASP A 82 9.46 15.02 -6.72
CA ASP A 82 8.23 15.07 -7.54
C ASP A 82 6.89 15.23 -6.82
N HIS A 83 6.85 15.29 -5.48
CA HIS A 83 5.61 15.49 -4.70
C HIS A 83 4.81 16.70 -5.17
N ARG A 84 5.51 17.82 -5.43
CA ARG A 84 4.93 19.09 -5.90
C ARG A 84 4.17 18.98 -7.23
N ARG A 85 4.43 17.94 -8.04
CA ARG A 85 3.71 17.73 -9.30
C ARG A 85 2.29 17.21 -9.08
N PHE A 86 2.04 16.59 -7.93
CA PHE A 86 0.76 15.97 -7.59
C PHE A 86 0.05 16.70 -6.46
N ASN A 87 0.80 17.30 -5.52
CA ASN A 87 0.22 17.89 -4.33
C ASN A 87 1.02 19.09 -3.78
N PRO A 88 0.36 20.21 -3.41
CA PRO A 88 1.05 21.41 -2.92
C PRO A 88 1.47 21.36 -1.43
N GLY A 89 1.04 20.37 -0.65
CA GLY A 89 1.27 20.32 0.80
C GLY A 89 1.61 18.92 1.32
N TRP A 90 1.92 18.84 2.62
CA TRP A 90 2.20 17.58 3.29
C TRP A 90 0.91 16.82 3.59
N GLY A 91 0.86 15.54 3.23
CA GLY A 91 -0.26 14.65 3.61
C GLY A 91 -1.63 15.00 3.02
N LEU A 92 -1.75 15.97 2.11
CA LEU A 92 -3.04 16.37 1.54
C LEU A 92 -3.52 15.31 0.53
N ASN A 93 -4.74 14.78 0.66
CA ASN A 93 -5.34 13.92 -0.37
C ASN A 93 -6.08 14.77 -1.45
N LEU A 94 -6.64 14.13 -2.50
CA LEU A 94 -7.33 14.80 -3.61
C LEU A 94 -8.32 15.88 -3.13
N GLY A 95 -8.22 17.09 -3.70
CA GLY A 95 -9.14 18.22 -3.47
C GLY A 95 -8.55 19.51 -2.88
N GLY A 96 -7.23 19.57 -2.63
CA GLY A 96 -6.58 20.74 -2.04
C GLY A 96 -6.07 21.78 -3.06
N LEU A 97 -6.99 22.49 -3.73
CA LEU A 97 -6.81 23.86 -4.23
C LEU A 97 -8.05 24.68 -3.85
#